data_AF-M4BQ27-F1
#
_entry.id   AF-M4BQ27-F1
#
_cell.length_a   1.000
_cell.length_b   1.000
_cell.length_c   1.000
_cell.angle_alpha   90.00
_cell.angle_beta   90.00
_cell.angle_gamma   90.00
#
_symmetry.space_group_name_H-M   'P 1'
#
loop_
_entity.id
_entity.type
_entity.pdbx_description
1 polymer ?
#
loop_
_entity_poly.entity_id
_entity_poly.type
_entity_poly.pdbx_seq_one_letter_code
_entity_poly.pdbx_strand_id
1 'polypeptide(L)'
;MPKAPSFFLLLWLVLLLASAAADQNLRKTTCPLCNMDVKPDMNATILGNQYVYACEMAGHIESLQNDPSANLGLPEEADISIDAIYKDAREIKCPVCSKSFDELTYAVPWISKGAQKIYTCSKEHAQLVFDNPTKYVAAQTSSDDFCYAGAAVNPTGSVMFNGFQTAIGGDTSCLMLLFQPWVITSEVKYVFSFLGVVLLAVLLEGFGELREFVEKWLFRVYSIVSRQTDYVLMCGAATPRVRRNSDALIANESLALKVGHTPQVSIVRRLPFWGKLVLAVMYMGHLSLGYLVMLVIMTFETLMFVAVVVGVGLGFVIFKDTEADKLGGSVDPCCST
;
A
#
# COMPACT_ATOMS: atom_id res chain seq x y z
N MET A 1 -50.79 -38.93 -7.09
CA MET A 1 -49.79 -37.90 -7.46
C MET A 1 -48.45 -38.28 -6.85
N PRO A 2 -47.41 -38.61 -7.64
CA PRO A 2 -46.10 -38.99 -7.12
C PRO A 2 -45.26 -37.78 -6.70
N LYS A 3 -44.45 -37.92 -5.63
CA LYS A 3 -43.48 -36.90 -5.19
C LYS A 3 -42.16 -37.07 -5.97
N ALA A 4 -41.99 -36.32 -7.06
CA ALA A 4 -40.81 -36.42 -7.93
C ALA A 4 -39.67 -35.35 -7.82
N PRO A 5 -39.65 -34.35 -6.92
CA PRO A 5 -38.64 -33.28 -6.97
C PRO A 5 -37.24 -33.72 -6.48
N SER A 6 -37.17 -34.70 -5.58
CA SER A 6 -35.91 -35.04 -4.88
C SER A 6 -34.86 -35.70 -5.77
N PHE A 7 -35.26 -36.37 -6.86
CA PHE A 7 -34.32 -37.07 -7.74
C PHE A 7 -33.58 -36.10 -8.67
N PHE A 8 -34.27 -35.09 -9.20
CA PHE A 8 -33.64 -34.04 -10.00
C PHE A 8 -32.66 -33.18 -9.19
N LEU A 9 -32.99 -32.88 -7.92
CA LEU A 9 -32.06 -32.17 -7.02
C LEU A 9 -30.79 -32.98 -6.71
N LEU A 10 -30.92 -34.30 -6.47
CA LEU A 10 -29.76 -35.18 -6.31
C LEU A 10 -28.95 -35.30 -7.61
N LEU A 11 -29.61 -35.40 -8.77
CA LEU A 11 -28.92 -35.45 -10.07
C LEU A 11 -28.17 -34.15 -10.35
N TRP A 12 -28.74 -32.99 -10.03
CA TRP A 12 -28.08 -31.68 -10.13
C TRP A 12 -26.90 -31.55 -9.16
N LEU A 13 -27.04 -32.02 -7.93
CA LEU A 13 -25.94 -32.01 -6.96
C LEU A 13 -24.79 -32.94 -7.40
N VAL A 14 -25.10 -34.10 -7.97
CA VAL A 14 -24.11 -35.02 -8.55
C VAL A 14 -23.49 -34.45 -9.82
N LEU A 15 -24.21 -33.72 -10.65
CA LEU A 15 -23.66 -33.01 -11.82
C LEU A 15 -22.72 -31.86 -11.41
N LEU A 16 -23.09 -31.08 -10.39
CA LEU A 16 -22.24 -30.03 -9.81
C LEU A 16 -20.99 -30.59 -9.09
N LEU A 17 -21.06 -31.81 -8.58
CA LEU A 17 -19.90 -32.53 -8.02
C LEU A 17 -19.09 -33.28 -9.10
N ALA A 18 -19.69 -33.55 -10.27
CA ALA A 18 -19.02 -34.15 -11.42
C ALA A 18 -18.28 -33.11 -12.27
N SER A 19 -18.67 -31.83 -12.22
CA SER A 19 -17.88 -30.70 -12.72
C SER A 19 -16.70 -30.37 -11.78
N ALA A 20 -15.92 -31.39 -11.41
CA ALA A 20 -14.57 -31.20 -10.91
C ALA A 20 -13.70 -30.80 -12.12
N ALA A 21 -13.54 -29.49 -12.35
CA ALA A 21 -12.73 -28.96 -13.44
C ALA A 21 -11.33 -29.59 -13.42
N ALA A 22 -10.90 -30.13 -14.55
CA ALA A 22 -9.65 -30.87 -14.67
C ALA A 22 -8.49 -29.88 -14.84
N ASP A 23 -8.14 -29.20 -13.74
CA ASP A 23 -7.13 -28.15 -13.66
C ASP A 23 -5.79 -28.65 -13.08
N GLN A 24 -4.75 -27.82 -13.17
CA GLN A 24 -3.39 -28.12 -12.76
C GLN A 24 -3.27 -28.37 -11.24
N ASN A 25 -2.35 -29.26 -10.85
CA ASN A 25 -2.17 -29.64 -9.45
C ASN A 25 -1.37 -28.57 -8.66
N LEU A 26 -2.04 -27.49 -8.25
CA LEU A 26 -1.45 -26.33 -7.56
C LEU A 26 -0.64 -26.65 -6.29
N ARG A 27 -0.80 -27.85 -5.69
CA ARG A 27 0.02 -28.34 -4.56
C ARG A 27 1.39 -28.87 -4.97
N LYS A 28 1.67 -28.95 -6.28
CA LYS A 28 2.95 -29.33 -6.89
C LYS A 28 3.52 -28.23 -7.78
N THR A 29 2.71 -27.25 -8.16
CA THR A 29 3.10 -26.06 -8.89
C THR A 29 3.88 -25.08 -8.00
N THR A 30 5.12 -24.77 -8.36
CA THR A 30 5.88 -23.65 -7.78
C THR A 30 6.05 -22.53 -8.81
N CYS A 31 6.09 -21.29 -8.34
CA CYS A 31 6.25 -20.13 -9.22
C CYS A 31 7.66 -20.11 -9.86
N PRO A 32 7.79 -19.84 -11.17
CA PRO A 32 9.08 -19.83 -11.86
C PRO A 32 10.13 -18.94 -11.18
N LEU A 33 9.82 -17.65 -11.06
CA LEU A 33 10.76 -16.63 -10.59
C LEU A 33 11.31 -16.87 -9.15
N CYS A 34 10.45 -17.30 -8.23
CA CYS A 34 10.79 -17.40 -6.80
C CYS A 34 11.03 -18.84 -6.29
N ASN A 35 10.46 -19.86 -6.95
CA ASN A 35 10.28 -21.21 -6.40
C ASN A 35 9.66 -21.23 -4.99
N MET A 36 8.62 -20.41 -4.79
CA MET A 36 7.69 -20.52 -3.67
C MET A 36 6.34 -21.03 -4.18
N ASP A 37 5.47 -21.45 -3.26
CA ASP A 37 4.11 -21.91 -3.55
C ASP A 37 3.32 -20.85 -4.34
N VAL A 38 2.51 -21.31 -5.30
CA VAL A 38 1.66 -20.44 -6.11
C VAL A 38 0.32 -20.12 -5.43
N LYS A 39 -0.33 -19.02 -5.85
CA LYS A 39 -1.73 -18.73 -5.52
C LYS A 39 -2.62 -18.99 -6.73
N PRO A 40 -3.85 -19.55 -6.56
CA PRO A 40 -4.77 -19.78 -7.67
C PRO A 40 -5.18 -18.47 -8.36
N ASP A 41 -5.28 -17.39 -7.59
CA ASP A 41 -5.67 -16.05 -8.04
C ASP A 41 -4.54 -15.29 -8.78
N MET A 42 -3.31 -15.80 -8.72
CA MET A 42 -2.12 -15.23 -9.36
C MET A 42 -1.74 -16.05 -10.59
N ASN A 43 -2.59 -16.02 -11.62
CA ASN A 43 -2.42 -16.80 -12.84
C ASN A 43 -2.48 -15.95 -14.12
N ALA A 44 -1.95 -16.50 -15.20
CA ALA A 44 -2.00 -15.93 -16.53
C ALA A 44 -2.42 -17.01 -17.56
N THR A 45 -3.36 -16.64 -18.43
CA THR A 45 -3.87 -17.51 -19.49
C THR A 45 -2.89 -17.66 -20.64
N ILE A 46 -2.77 -18.88 -21.15
CA ILE A 46 -2.01 -19.26 -22.33
C ILE A 46 -2.99 -19.96 -23.29
N LEU A 47 -2.85 -19.71 -24.60
CA LEU A 47 -3.73 -20.30 -25.61
C LEU A 47 -3.75 -21.84 -25.50
N GLY A 48 -4.91 -22.44 -25.77
CA GLY A 48 -5.12 -23.89 -25.59
C GLY A 48 -5.47 -24.31 -24.17
N ASN A 49 -6.17 -23.47 -23.40
CA ASN A 49 -6.57 -23.73 -22.00
C ASN A 49 -5.38 -24.07 -21.08
N GLN A 50 -4.24 -23.40 -21.29
CA GLN A 50 -3.08 -23.52 -20.41
C GLN A 50 -2.98 -22.30 -19.50
N TYR A 51 -2.30 -22.47 -18.37
CA TYR A 51 -2.13 -21.44 -17.35
C TYR A 51 -0.70 -21.51 -16.80
N VAL A 52 -0.15 -20.36 -16.45
CA VAL A 52 1.04 -20.25 -15.60
C VAL A 52 0.66 -19.51 -14.32
N TYR A 53 1.14 -20.00 -13.16
CA TYR A 53 0.80 -19.47 -11.84
C TYR A 53 2.05 -18.92 -11.12
N ALA A 54 1.85 -17.86 -10.33
CA ALA A 54 2.90 -17.14 -9.62
C ALA A 54 2.73 -17.15 -8.09
N CYS A 55 3.80 -16.78 -7.39
CA CYS A 55 3.78 -16.51 -5.95
C CYS A 55 3.33 -15.06 -5.70
N GLU A 56 2.85 -14.77 -4.48
CA GLU A 56 2.22 -13.49 -4.09
C GLU A 56 3.22 -12.31 -3.94
N MET A 57 4.31 -12.30 -4.70
CA MET A 57 5.26 -11.19 -4.75
C MET A 57 4.94 -10.27 -5.94
N ALA A 58 4.97 -8.96 -5.72
CA ALA A 58 4.69 -7.95 -6.75
C ALA A 58 5.59 -8.14 -7.98
N GLY A 59 5.05 -7.92 -9.20
CA GLY A 59 5.79 -8.10 -10.44
C GLY A 59 5.96 -9.55 -10.91
N HIS A 60 5.64 -10.57 -10.10
CA HIS A 60 5.97 -11.96 -10.47
C HIS A 60 5.05 -12.55 -11.55
N ILE A 61 3.74 -12.26 -11.53
CA ILE A 61 2.87 -12.68 -12.65
C ILE A 61 3.07 -11.78 -13.87
N GLU A 62 3.23 -10.47 -13.63
CA GLU A 62 3.46 -9.43 -14.65
C GLU A 62 4.72 -9.72 -15.49
N SER A 63 5.83 -10.14 -14.86
CA SER A 63 7.06 -10.49 -15.61
C SER A 63 6.89 -11.72 -16.49
N LEU A 64 5.99 -12.66 -16.16
CA LEU A 64 5.72 -13.84 -16.98
C LEU A 64 4.73 -13.55 -18.12
N GLN A 65 3.90 -12.50 -17.98
CA GLN A 65 2.98 -12.02 -19.02
C GLN A 65 3.64 -11.04 -19.99
N ASN A 66 4.41 -10.08 -19.47
CA ASN A 66 4.90 -8.92 -20.23
C ASN A 66 6.29 -9.16 -20.84
N ASP A 67 7.12 -10.00 -20.23
CA ASP A 67 8.37 -10.50 -20.82
C ASP A 67 8.51 -12.03 -20.67
N PRO A 68 7.66 -12.81 -21.36
CA PRO A 68 7.81 -14.26 -21.41
C PRO A 68 9.10 -14.67 -22.14
N SER A 69 9.61 -13.83 -23.06
CA SER A 69 10.87 -14.03 -23.79
C SER A 69 12.08 -14.19 -22.87
N ALA A 70 12.22 -13.36 -21.83
CA ALA A 70 13.29 -13.49 -20.84
C ALA A 70 13.09 -14.63 -19.83
N ASN A 71 11.95 -15.34 -19.90
CA ASN A 71 11.54 -16.32 -18.88
C ASN A 71 11.29 -17.74 -19.43
N LEU A 72 11.35 -17.97 -20.74
CA LEU A 72 11.18 -19.29 -21.36
C LEU A 72 12.51 -19.97 -21.72
N GLY A 73 12.52 -21.29 -21.62
CA GLY A 73 13.64 -22.16 -21.95
C GLY A 73 13.53 -22.79 -23.33
N LEU A 74 14.64 -23.40 -23.78
CA LEU A 74 14.68 -24.12 -25.04
C LEU A 74 13.64 -25.26 -25.06
N PRO A 75 12.94 -25.48 -26.19
CA PRO A 75 12.04 -26.61 -26.38
C PRO A 75 12.67 -27.97 -26.06
N GLU A 76 11.99 -28.76 -25.22
CA GLU A 76 12.35 -30.13 -24.86
C GLU A 76 11.22 -31.12 -25.20
N GLU A 77 11.57 -32.41 -25.30
CA GLU A 77 10.61 -33.51 -25.43
C GLU A 77 10.12 -33.91 -24.03
N ALA A 78 8.80 -33.92 -23.82
CA ALA A 78 8.21 -34.09 -22.49
C ALA A 78 6.81 -34.72 -22.57
N ASP A 79 6.61 -35.82 -21.84
CA ASP A 79 5.32 -36.48 -21.67
C ASP A 79 4.50 -35.78 -20.58
N ILE A 80 3.31 -35.28 -20.94
CA ILE A 80 2.39 -34.59 -20.04
C ILE A 80 1.70 -35.55 -19.04
N SER A 81 1.63 -36.84 -19.34
CA SER A 81 0.91 -37.84 -18.54
C SER A 81 1.66 -38.29 -17.29
N ILE A 82 2.98 -38.15 -17.27
CA ILE A 82 3.85 -38.45 -16.13
C ILE A 82 4.09 -37.24 -15.21
N ASP A 83 3.79 -36.02 -15.67
CA ASP A 83 4.07 -34.81 -14.91
C ASP A 83 3.08 -34.63 -13.75
N ALA A 84 3.60 -34.49 -12.53
CA ALA A 84 2.79 -34.39 -11.32
C ALA A 84 1.91 -33.13 -11.23
N ILE A 85 2.19 -32.09 -12.03
CA ILE A 85 1.38 -30.87 -12.15
C ILE A 85 0.26 -31.06 -13.17
N TYR A 86 0.55 -31.70 -14.32
CA TYR A 86 -0.32 -31.68 -15.51
C TYR A 86 -1.08 -32.99 -15.79
N LYS A 87 -0.69 -34.14 -15.22
CA LYS A 87 -1.32 -35.47 -15.45
C LYS A 87 -2.85 -35.52 -15.29
N ASP A 88 -3.38 -34.68 -14.41
CA ASP A 88 -4.80 -34.57 -14.06
C ASP A 88 -5.54 -33.56 -14.97
N ALA A 89 -4.82 -32.67 -15.64
CA ALA A 89 -5.33 -31.46 -16.29
C ALA A 89 -5.81 -31.69 -17.74
N ARG A 90 -6.80 -32.57 -17.90
CA ARG A 90 -7.22 -33.14 -19.20
C ARG A 90 -7.86 -32.17 -20.20
N GLU A 91 -8.16 -30.93 -19.79
CA GLU A 91 -8.73 -29.91 -20.68
C GLU A 91 -7.68 -29.12 -21.49
N ILE A 92 -6.39 -29.31 -21.17
CA ILE A 92 -5.24 -28.69 -21.84
C ILE A 92 -5.11 -29.13 -23.30
N LYS A 93 -4.77 -28.18 -24.18
CA LYS A 93 -4.61 -28.33 -25.63
C LYS A 93 -3.36 -27.59 -26.12
N CYS A 94 -2.90 -27.89 -27.33
CA CYS A 94 -1.75 -27.21 -27.92
C CYS A 94 -2.07 -25.73 -28.25
N PRO A 95 -1.23 -24.75 -27.85
CA PRO A 95 -1.48 -23.31 -28.08
C PRO A 95 -1.55 -22.90 -29.56
N VAL A 96 -0.94 -23.68 -30.45
CA VAL A 96 -0.79 -23.35 -31.88
C VAL A 96 -1.92 -23.92 -32.74
N CYS A 97 -2.46 -25.10 -32.39
CA CYS A 97 -3.36 -25.86 -33.25
C CYS A 97 -4.54 -26.53 -32.52
N SER A 98 -4.70 -26.32 -31.21
CA SER A 98 -5.77 -26.88 -30.38
C SER A 98 -5.88 -28.42 -30.33
N LYS A 99 -4.83 -29.14 -30.72
CA LYS A 99 -4.69 -30.60 -30.51
C LYS A 99 -4.87 -30.98 -29.03
N SER A 100 -5.40 -32.17 -28.78
CA SER A 100 -5.82 -32.64 -27.44
C SER A 100 -4.66 -33.10 -26.55
N PHE A 101 -4.91 -33.16 -25.24
CA PHE A 101 -3.99 -33.61 -24.18
C PHE A 101 -3.09 -34.79 -24.58
N ASP A 102 -3.67 -35.89 -25.05
CA ASP A 102 -2.94 -37.14 -25.35
C ASP A 102 -2.03 -37.05 -26.60
N GLU A 103 -2.03 -35.91 -27.31
CA GLU A 103 -1.11 -35.62 -28.42
C GLU A 103 0.05 -34.68 -28.02
N LEU A 104 0.13 -34.25 -26.74
CA LEU A 104 1.14 -33.31 -26.25
C LEU A 104 2.41 -34.06 -25.82
N THR A 105 3.49 -33.81 -26.54
CA THR A 105 4.75 -34.57 -26.50
C THR A 105 6.00 -33.69 -26.38
N TYR A 106 5.83 -32.37 -26.51
CA TYR A 106 6.89 -31.38 -26.37
C TYR A 106 6.48 -30.32 -25.35
N ALA A 107 7.47 -29.69 -24.72
CA ALA A 107 7.24 -28.62 -23.78
C ALA A 107 8.27 -27.49 -23.93
N VAL A 108 7.83 -26.27 -23.62
CA VAL A 108 8.68 -25.10 -23.42
C VAL A 108 8.69 -24.81 -21.92
N PRO A 109 9.76 -25.15 -21.18
CA PRO A 109 9.83 -24.93 -19.74
C PRO A 109 10.03 -23.45 -19.42
N TRP A 110 9.63 -23.00 -18.23
CA TRP A 110 10.03 -21.68 -17.72
C TRP A 110 11.43 -21.78 -17.08
N ILE A 111 12.40 -20.96 -17.48
CA ILE A 111 13.82 -21.09 -17.06
C ILE A 111 14.10 -20.61 -15.63
N SER A 112 13.29 -19.70 -15.11
CA SER A 112 13.38 -19.35 -13.70
C SER A 112 12.78 -20.50 -12.87
N LYS A 113 13.62 -21.09 -12.01
CA LYS A 113 13.48 -22.02 -10.84
C LYS A 113 12.23 -22.91 -10.60
N GLY A 114 11.08 -22.74 -11.26
CA GLY A 114 9.87 -23.52 -11.04
C GLY A 114 9.73 -24.72 -11.99
N ALA A 115 8.79 -25.61 -11.69
CA ALA A 115 8.56 -26.83 -12.47
C ALA A 115 7.52 -26.70 -13.61
N GLN A 116 7.00 -25.49 -13.85
CA GLN A 116 5.94 -25.24 -14.84
C GLN A 116 6.48 -25.25 -16.28
N LYS A 117 5.63 -25.66 -17.23
CA LYS A 117 5.94 -25.73 -18.67
C LYS A 117 4.72 -25.42 -19.54
N ILE A 118 4.96 -24.98 -20.77
CA ILE A 118 3.93 -24.83 -21.81
C ILE A 118 3.99 -26.06 -22.74
N TYR A 119 2.93 -26.86 -22.79
CA TYR A 119 2.91 -28.11 -23.56
C TYR A 119 2.40 -27.91 -25.00
N THR A 120 3.04 -28.57 -25.96
CA THR A 120 2.68 -28.55 -27.39
C THR A 120 2.73 -29.96 -28.00
N CYS A 121 2.14 -30.13 -29.19
CA CYS A 121 2.03 -31.43 -29.85
C CYS A 121 3.21 -31.79 -30.78
N SER A 122 4.18 -30.90 -30.95
CA SER A 122 5.36 -31.15 -31.80
C SER A 122 6.48 -30.14 -31.52
N LYS A 123 7.70 -30.49 -31.94
CA LYS A 123 8.88 -29.65 -31.81
C LYS A 123 8.73 -28.30 -32.51
N GLU A 124 8.09 -28.28 -33.68
CA GLU A 124 7.85 -27.07 -34.46
C GLU A 124 6.88 -26.14 -33.73
N HIS A 125 5.85 -26.69 -33.07
CA HIS A 125 4.92 -25.89 -32.27
C HIS A 125 5.55 -25.40 -30.97
N ALA A 126 6.45 -26.17 -30.35
CA ALA A 126 7.27 -25.66 -29.24
C ALA A 126 8.21 -24.53 -29.68
N GLN A 127 8.86 -24.66 -30.84
CA GLN A 127 9.70 -23.61 -31.41
C GLN A 127 8.91 -22.35 -31.75
N LEU A 128 7.72 -22.46 -32.35
CA LEU A 128 6.85 -21.30 -32.63
C LEU A 128 6.40 -20.55 -31.35
N VAL A 129 6.18 -21.27 -30.25
CA VAL A 129 5.89 -20.67 -28.93
C VAL A 129 7.14 -20.01 -28.34
N PHE A 130 8.32 -20.62 -28.48
CA PHE A 130 9.59 -20.05 -28.02
C PHE A 130 10.02 -18.80 -28.82
N ASP A 131 9.84 -18.81 -30.14
CA ASP A 131 10.25 -17.72 -31.04
C ASP A 131 9.35 -16.48 -30.93
N ASN A 132 8.05 -16.67 -30.61
CA ASN A 132 7.04 -15.59 -30.58
C ASN A 132 6.10 -15.73 -29.36
N PRO A 133 6.60 -15.73 -28.11
CA PRO A 133 5.83 -16.15 -26.94
C PRO A 133 4.66 -15.24 -26.58
N THR A 134 4.78 -13.93 -26.82
CA THR A 134 3.73 -12.91 -26.59
C THR A 134 2.46 -13.12 -27.42
N LYS A 135 2.50 -13.98 -28.44
CA LYS A 135 1.34 -14.37 -29.24
C LYS A 135 0.54 -15.53 -28.61
N TYR A 136 1.16 -16.29 -27.70
CA TYR A 136 0.60 -17.55 -27.16
C TYR A 136 0.39 -17.49 -25.64
N VAL A 137 1.33 -16.87 -24.91
CA VAL A 137 1.11 -16.39 -23.54
C VAL A 137 0.33 -15.08 -23.67
N ALA A 138 -0.90 -15.04 -23.15
CA ALA A 138 -1.78 -13.92 -23.41
C ALA A 138 -1.46 -12.72 -22.49
N ALA A 139 -0.78 -11.73 -23.05
CA ALA A 139 -1.19 -10.35 -22.84
C ALA A 139 -2.64 -10.24 -23.32
N GLN A 140 -3.59 -10.14 -22.39
CA GLN A 140 -5.00 -10.22 -22.74
C GLN A 140 -5.47 -8.94 -23.42
N THR A 141 -5.85 -9.08 -24.69
CA THR A 141 -6.80 -8.24 -25.42
C THR A 141 -6.73 -6.74 -25.11
N SER A 142 -5.91 -6.03 -25.89
CA SER A 142 -5.99 -4.59 -26.09
C SER A 142 -7.33 -4.21 -26.76
N SER A 143 -8.42 -4.19 -26.00
CA SER A 143 -9.77 -3.83 -26.46
C SER A 143 -10.37 -2.74 -25.57
N ASP A 144 -9.96 -1.51 -25.82
CA ASP A 144 -10.54 -0.24 -25.34
C ASP A 144 -10.69 -0.05 -23.81
N ASP A 145 -10.21 -0.99 -22.99
CA ASP A 145 -10.25 -0.89 -21.53
C ASP A 145 -9.16 0.05 -20.96
N PHE A 146 -9.54 0.79 -19.92
CA PHE A 146 -8.74 1.87 -19.30
C PHE A 146 -7.42 1.38 -18.69
N CYS A 147 -7.41 0.16 -18.15
CA CYS A 147 -6.27 -0.52 -17.53
C CYS A 147 -6.56 -2.03 -17.39
N TYR A 148 -5.52 -2.85 -17.26
CA TYR A 148 -5.64 -4.28 -17.03
C TYR A 148 -5.95 -4.61 -15.55
N ALA A 149 -7.10 -5.26 -15.31
CA ALA A 149 -7.58 -5.64 -13.98
C ALA A 149 -7.49 -7.15 -13.67
N GLY A 150 -6.81 -7.92 -14.54
CA GLY A 150 -6.84 -9.39 -14.52
C GLY A 150 -8.15 -9.97 -15.04
N ALA A 151 -8.16 -11.28 -15.35
CA ALA A 151 -9.34 -12.01 -15.81
C ALA A 151 -10.27 -12.49 -14.66
N ALA A 152 -10.07 -11.95 -13.45
CA ALA A 152 -10.80 -12.38 -12.26
C ALA A 152 -12.19 -11.73 -12.18
N VAL A 153 -13.15 -12.42 -11.57
CA VAL A 153 -14.54 -11.95 -11.38
C VAL A 153 -14.62 -10.67 -10.53
N ASN A 154 -13.58 -10.40 -9.73
CA ASN A 154 -13.35 -9.11 -9.07
C ASN A 154 -12.09 -8.48 -9.67
N PRO A 155 -12.09 -7.19 -10.05
CA PRO A 155 -10.92 -6.53 -10.59
C PRO A 155 -9.81 -6.47 -9.54
N THR A 156 -8.62 -6.96 -9.88
CA THR A 156 -7.41 -6.78 -9.08
C THR A 156 -6.63 -5.57 -9.58
N GLY A 157 -5.86 -4.93 -8.70
CA GLY A 157 -5.06 -3.75 -9.03
C GLY A 157 -3.80 -3.68 -8.19
N SER A 158 -2.75 -3.07 -8.73
CA SER A 158 -1.50 -2.87 -7.99
C SER A 158 -1.63 -1.73 -6.98
N VAL A 159 -0.96 -1.89 -5.84
CA VAL A 159 -0.77 -0.82 -4.84
C VAL A 159 0.47 0.02 -5.18
N MET A 160 1.41 -0.50 -5.97
CA MET A 160 2.73 0.10 -6.19
C MET A 160 3.22 -0.19 -7.61
N PHE A 161 3.50 0.85 -8.39
CA PHE A 161 4.10 0.72 -9.72
C PHE A 161 5.63 0.70 -9.66
N ASN A 162 6.25 0.18 -10.72
CA ASN A 162 7.71 0.11 -10.88
C ASN A 162 8.30 1.48 -11.25
N GLY A 163 8.31 2.40 -10.27
CA GLY A 163 8.68 3.81 -10.46
C GLY A 163 7.51 4.67 -10.98
N PHE A 164 7.79 5.94 -11.25
CA PHE A 164 6.76 6.90 -11.68
C PHE A 164 6.18 6.56 -13.05
N GLN A 165 4.92 6.15 -13.06
CA GLN A 165 4.16 5.75 -14.24
C GLN A 165 2.76 6.40 -14.20
N THR A 166 1.97 6.23 -15.27
CA THR A 166 0.57 6.68 -15.36
C THR A 166 -0.33 5.47 -15.52
N ALA A 167 -1.35 5.32 -14.67
CA ALA A 167 -2.25 4.16 -14.68
C ALA A 167 -3.38 4.31 -15.73
N ILE A 168 -2.99 4.68 -16.95
CA ILE A 168 -3.88 5.03 -18.07
C ILE A 168 -3.31 4.38 -19.34
N GLY A 169 -4.00 3.35 -19.83
CA GLY A 169 -3.62 2.60 -21.03
C GLY A 169 -3.75 1.08 -20.80
N GLY A 170 -4.29 0.36 -21.79
CA GLY A 170 -4.63 -1.07 -21.66
C GLY A 170 -3.46 -1.99 -21.27
N ASP A 171 -2.22 -1.59 -21.59
CA ASP A 171 -1.00 -2.35 -21.24
C ASP A 171 -0.55 -2.15 -19.78
N THR A 172 -1.22 -1.28 -19.01
CA THR A 172 -0.87 -0.95 -17.61
C THR A 172 -1.84 -1.58 -16.63
N SER A 173 -1.36 -2.07 -15.48
CA SER A 173 -2.23 -2.65 -14.45
C SER A 173 -3.01 -1.57 -13.69
N CYS A 174 -4.26 -1.86 -13.34
CA CYS A 174 -5.14 -0.89 -12.67
C CYS A 174 -4.60 -0.48 -11.28
N LEU A 175 -4.70 0.82 -10.95
CA LEU A 175 -4.34 1.32 -9.62
C LEU A 175 -5.39 0.93 -8.57
N MET A 176 -4.93 0.37 -7.44
CA MET A 176 -5.73 0.16 -6.22
C MET A 176 -5.42 1.25 -5.19
N LEU A 177 -6.40 2.12 -4.90
CA LEU A 177 -6.22 3.27 -4.03
C LEU A 177 -6.67 2.97 -2.59
N LEU A 178 -5.70 2.82 -1.67
CA LEU A 178 -5.86 2.59 -0.22
C LEU A 178 -6.55 1.27 0.21
N PHE A 179 -7.60 0.82 -0.48
CA PHE A 179 -8.42 -0.34 -0.08
C PHE A 179 -8.87 -1.18 -1.28
N GLN A 180 -9.04 -2.49 -1.08
CA GLN A 180 -9.47 -3.45 -2.11
C GLN A 180 -10.72 -3.07 -2.93
N PRO A 181 -11.81 -2.50 -2.39
CA PRO A 181 -12.95 -2.07 -3.22
C PRO A 181 -12.66 -0.85 -4.11
N TRP A 182 -11.54 -0.14 -3.92
CA TRP A 182 -11.16 1.08 -4.65
C TRP A 182 -10.12 0.82 -5.74
N VAL A 183 -10.40 -0.14 -6.63
CA VAL A 183 -9.65 -0.31 -7.88
C VAL A 183 -10.21 0.64 -8.95
N ILE A 184 -9.32 1.47 -9.52
CA ILE A 184 -9.62 2.45 -10.55
C ILE A 184 -9.65 1.75 -11.91
N THR A 185 -10.85 1.38 -12.37
CA THR A 185 -11.09 0.64 -13.62
C THR A 185 -11.70 1.51 -14.73
N SER A 186 -11.71 2.85 -14.58
CA SER A 186 -12.27 3.77 -15.60
C SER A 186 -11.88 5.23 -15.33
N GLU A 187 -11.91 6.05 -16.38
CA GLU A 187 -11.69 7.50 -16.32
C GLU A 187 -12.54 8.19 -15.26
N VAL A 188 -13.81 7.82 -15.12
CA VAL A 188 -14.73 8.43 -14.15
C VAL A 188 -14.28 8.12 -12.72
N LYS A 189 -13.92 6.86 -12.42
CA LYS A 189 -13.32 6.50 -11.13
C LYS A 189 -12.00 7.25 -10.90
N TYR A 190 -11.20 7.44 -11.95
CA TYR A 190 -9.92 8.13 -11.89
C TYR A 190 -10.08 9.60 -11.51
N VAL A 191 -11.00 10.33 -12.14
CA VAL A 191 -11.29 11.74 -11.82
C VAL A 191 -11.84 11.88 -10.39
N PHE A 192 -12.74 11.00 -9.95
CA PHE A 192 -13.20 11.00 -8.55
C PHE A 192 -12.07 10.70 -7.56
N SER A 193 -11.15 9.79 -7.91
CA SER A 193 -9.98 9.46 -7.09
C SER A 193 -9.01 10.64 -6.99
N PHE A 194 -8.71 11.30 -8.11
CA PHE A 194 -7.87 12.50 -8.17
C PHE A 194 -8.43 13.62 -7.28
N LEU A 195 -9.73 13.94 -7.42
CA LEU A 195 -10.41 14.93 -6.58
C LEU A 195 -10.44 14.52 -5.10
N GLY A 196 -10.61 13.23 -4.81
CA GLY A 196 -10.53 12.67 -3.46
C GLY A 196 -9.15 12.82 -2.82
N VAL A 197 -8.08 12.62 -3.58
CA VAL A 197 -6.69 12.80 -3.14
C VAL A 197 -6.37 14.28 -2.90
N VAL A 198 -6.78 15.17 -3.81
CA VAL A 198 -6.67 16.64 -3.59
C VAL A 198 -7.39 17.04 -2.30
N LEU A 199 -8.62 16.58 -2.09
CA LEU A 199 -9.39 16.88 -0.89
C LEU A 199 -8.75 16.30 0.38
N LEU A 200 -8.22 15.08 0.33
CA LEU A 200 -7.52 14.45 1.46
C LEU A 200 -6.27 15.24 1.87
N ALA A 201 -5.51 15.74 0.90
CA ALA A 201 -4.33 16.56 1.14
C ALA A 201 -4.68 17.99 1.63
N VAL A 202 -5.76 18.59 1.14
CA VAL A 202 -6.32 19.84 1.69
C VAL A 202 -6.77 19.65 3.15
N LEU A 203 -7.41 18.51 3.46
CA LEU A 203 -7.86 18.17 4.81
C LEU A 203 -6.71 17.91 5.79
N LEU A 204 -5.56 17.39 5.34
CA LEU A 204 -4.38 17.20 6.18
C LEU A 204 -3.91 18.53 6.80
N GLU A 205 -3.74 19.57 5.97
CA GLU A 205 -3.31 20.91 6.40
C GLU A 205 -4.40 21.58 7.26
N GLY A 206 -5.66 21.52 6.82
CA GLY A 206 -6.80 22.07 7.58
C GLY A 206 -6.98 21.43 8.96
N PHE A 207 -6.66 20.14 9.12
CA PHE A 207 -6.67 19.48 10.43
C PHE A 207 -5.46 19.85 11.30
N GLY A 208 -4.34 20.24 10.67
CA GLY A 208 -3.18 20.84 11.35
C GLY A 208 -3.51 22.19 11.96
N GLU A 209 -4.04 23.11 11.16
CA GLU A 209 -4.47 24.44 11.64
C GLU A 209 -5.64 24.36 12.63
N LEU A 210 -6.59 23.45 12.43
CA LEU A 210 -7.65 23.18 13.41
C LEU A 210 -7.07 22.71 14.76
N ARG A 211 -6.05 21.85 14.75
CA ARG A 211 -5.34 21.41 15.97
C ARG A 211 -4.65 22.59 16.65
N GLU A 212 -3.92 23.43 15.91
CA GLU A 212 -3.30 24.63 16.46
C GLU A 212 -4.33 25.60 17.03
N PHE A 213 -5.44 25.85 16.33
CA PHE A 213 -6.53 26.69 16.81
C PHE A 213 -7.14 26.14 18.11
N VAL A 214 -7.46 24.84 18.16
CA VAL A 214 -8.01 24.19 19.36
C VAL A 214 -7.00 24.21 20.51
N GLU A 215 -5.70 24.03 20.27
CA GLU A 215 -4.67 24.18 21.30
C GLU A 215 -4.62 25.63 21.83
N LYS A 216 -4.52 26.61 20.93
CA LYS A 216 -4.54 28.06 21.25
C LYS A 216 -5.85 28.48 21.95
N TRP A 217 -6.96 27.78 21.73
CA TRP A 217 -8.25 28.01 22.39
C TRP A 217 -8.34 27.34 23.77
N LEU A 218 -7.97 26.06 23.88
CA LEU A 218 -7.90 25.30 25.13
C LEU A 218 -6.98 25.99 26.14
N PHE A 219 -5.82 26.48 25.72
CA PHE A 219 -4.91 27.27 26.57
C PHE A 219 -5.38 28.70 26.87
N ARG A 220 -6.36 29.24 26.13
CA ARG A 220 -7.01 30.52 26.47
C ARG A 220 -8.15 30.37 27.47
N VAL A 221 -8.99 29.34 27.32
CA VAL A 221 -10.19 29.12 28.14
C VAL A 221 -9.91 28.31 29.41
N TYR A 222 -9.09 27.25 29.32
CA TYR A 222 -8.91 26.26 30.39
C TYR A 222 -7.50 26.24 31.00
N SER A 223 -6.65 27.25 30.75
CA SER A 223 -5.34 27.32 31.40
C SER A 223 -5.47 27.62 32.90
N ILE A 224 -5.22 26.62 33.73
CA ILE A 224 -5.15 26.80 35.18
C ILE A 224 -3.82 27.48 35.49
N VAL A 225 -3.88 28.67 36.07
CA VAL A 225 -2.72 29.36 36.65
C VAL A 225 -2.33 28.65 37.94
N SER A 226 -1.43 27.68 37.81
CA SER A 226 -0.81 27.01 38.96
C SER A 226 0.20 27.99 39.56
N ARG A 227 -0.22 28.72 40.60
CA ARG A 227 0.68 29.65 41.29
C ARG A 227 1.78 28.84 41.97
N GLN A 228 3.02 29.22 41.73
CA GLN A 228 4.17 28.60 42.37
C GLN A 228 4.19 28.98 43.87
N THR A 229 3.65 28.10 44.73
CA THR A 229 3.72 28.23 46.20
C THR A 229 4.21 26.94 46.88
N ASP A 230 3.80 25.78 46.38
CA ASP A 230 3.86 24.52 47.15
C ASP A 230 5.26 23.88 47.19
N TYR A 231 6.17 24.36 46.34
CA TYR A 231 7.58 23.96 46.28
C TYR A 231 8.48 24.73 47.27
N VAL A 232 8.13 25.98 47.64
CA VAL A 232 8.89 26.76 48.63
C VAL A 232 8.67 26.19 50.04
N LEU A 233 7.47 25.68 50.31
CA LEU A 233 7.08 25.21 51.64
C LEU A 233 7.80 23.90 52.05
N MET A 234 8.34 23.13 51.10
CA MET A 234 9.24 22.00 51.39
C MET A 234 10.72 22.40 51.55
N CYS A 235 11.19 23.48 50.91
CA CYS A 235 12.57 23.94 51.06
C CYS A 235 12.83 24.74 52.35
N GLY A 236 11.78 25.14 53.09
CA GLY A 236 11.90 25.87 54.35
C GLY A 236 12.31 25.04 55.57
N ALA A 237 12.36 23.70 55.46
CA ALA A 237 12.54 22.78 56.59
C ALA A 237 14.02 22.39 56.85
N ALA A 238 14.94 23.36 56.87
CA ALA A 238 16.35 23.14 57.18
C ALA A 238 16.81 24.01 58.38
N THR A 239 16.90 23.41 59.56
CA THR A 239 17.33 24.06 60.81
C THR A 239 18.86 24.27 60.88
N PRO A 240 19.36 25.22 61.70
CA PRO A 240 20.67 25.81 61.49
C PRO A 240 21.85 24.96 61.98
N ARG A 241 23.02 25.16 61.36
CA ARG A 241 24.32 24.72 61.91
C ARG A 241 25.34 25.86 61.92
N VAL A 242 26.08 25.94 63.03
CA VAL A 242 27.02 27.01 63.39
C VAL A 242 28.47 26.51 63.25
N ARG A 243 29.42 27.47 63.16
CA ARG A 243 30.88 27.42 63.48
C ARG A 243 31.76 27.58 62.22
N ARG A 244 32.45 28.70 61.95
CA ARG A 244 33.36 29.62 62.71
C ARG A 244 34.84 29.16 62.58
N ASN A 245 35.83 29.98 62.18
CA ASN A 245 35.80 31.44 61.88
C ASN A 245 35.78 31.75 60.36
N SER A 246 36.60 32.53 59.65
CA SER A 246 37.84 33.30 59.94
C SER A 246 38.11 34.33 58.82
N ASP A 247 38.60 35.57 59.02
CA ASP A 247 38.81 36.30 60.29
C ASP A 247 38.50 37.81 60.20
N ALA A 248 39.39 38.68 59.68
CA ALA A 248 39.39 40.11 60.06
C ALA A 248 39.79 41.19 59.01
N LEU A 249 39.03 42.31 59.03
CA LEU A 249 39.40 43.73 58.77
C LEU A 249 39.85 44.15 57.34
N ILE A 250 39.65 45.39 56.83
CA ILE A 250 39.12 46.68 57.35
C ILE A 250 37.99 47.22 56.41
N ALA A 251 37.16 48.16 56.88
CA ALA A 251 36.08 48.80 56.12
C ALA A 251 36.54 49.88 55.11
N ASN A 252 35.73 50.11 54.05
CA ASN A 252 35.03 51.40 53.84
C ASN A 252 34.02 51.35 52.68
N GLU A 253 33.30 52.47 52.50
CA GLU A 253 32.13 52.64 51.62
C GLU A 253 32.37 52.36 50.13
N SER A 254 31.33 51.86 49.44
CA SER A 254 30.71 52.65 48.37
C SER A 254 29.34 52.13 47.91
N LEU A 255 28.43 53.09 47.83
CA LEU A 255 27.13 53.11 47.15
C LEU A 255 26.98 52.11 45.99
N ALA A 256 26.33 50.97 46.27
CA ALA A 256 25.77 50.08 45.26
C ALA A 256 24.27 49.91 45.53
N LEU A 257 23.44 50.74 44.87
CA LEU A 257 21.99 50.61 44.88
C LEU A 257 21.60 49.33 44.11
N LYS A 258 21.69 48.18 44.75
CA LYS A 258 21.30 46.89 44.18
C LYS A 258 19.77 46.80 44.18
N VAL A 259 19.16 47.48 43.21
CA VAL A 259 17.72 47.48 42.92
C VAL A 259 17.23 46.03 43.01
N GLY A 260 16.24 45.80 43.87
CA GLY A 260 15.81 44.46 44.23
C GLY A 260 15.44 43.66 43.00
N HIS A 261 16.11 42.51 42.81
CA HIS A 261 15.74 41.56 41.77
C HIS A 261 14.34 41.05 42.09
N THR A 262 13.33 41.59 41.41
CA THR A 262 11.95 41.17 41.57
C THR A 262 11.87 39.68 41.22
N PRO A 263 11.38 38.82 42.13
CA PRO A 263 11.32 37.39 41.86
C PRO A 263 10.36 37.18 40.68
N GLN A 264 10.91 36.81 39.53
CA GLN A 264 10.13 36.63 38.31
C GLN A 264 9.27 35.36 38.46
N VAL A 265 8.05 35.53 39.00
CA VAL A 265 7.10 34.44 39.18
C VAL A 265 6.73 33.87 37.82
N SER A 266 7.30 32.73 37.46
CA SER A 266 6.99 32.04 36.22
C SER A 266 5.60 31.40 36.33
N ILE A 267 4.62 32.07 35.71
CA ILE A 267 3.22 31.64 35.71
C ILE A 267 3.08 30.42 34.79
N VAL A 268 3.33 29.23 35.35
CA VAL A 268 3.16 27.96 34.64
C VAL A 268 1.66 27.65 34.49
N ARG A 269 1.11 28.05 33.35
CA ARG A 269 -0.21 27.62 32.88
C ARG A 269 -0.20 26.12 32.60
N ARG A 270 -1.02 25.33 33.30
CA ARG A 270 -1.25 23.91 32.97
C ARG A 270 -2.63 23.72 32.36
N LEU A 271 -2.71 22.91 31.31
CA LEU A 271 -3.97 22.43 30.74
C LEU A 271 -4.47 21.19 31.52
N PRO A 272 -5.78 21.08 31.85
CA PRO A 272 -6.34 19.91 32.52
C PRO A 272 -6.25 18.64 31.66
N PHE A 273 -6.33 17.47 32.30
CA PHE A 273 -6.18 16.16 31.65
C PHE A 273 -7.11 15.98 30.43
N TRP A 274 -8.37 16.39 30.52
CA TRP A 274 -9.32 16.34 29.41
C TRP A 274 -8.87 17.14 28.18
N GLY A 275 -8.29 18.33 28.37
CA GLY A 275 -7.75 19.14 27.26
C GLY A 275 -6.55 18.48 26.60
N LYS A 276 -5.70 17.80 27.38
CA LYS A 276 -4.59 16.98 26.85
C LYS A 276 -5.10 15.77 26.06
N LEU A 277 -6.16 15.11 26.53
CA LEU A 277 -6.77 13.98 25.84
C LEU A 277 -7.37 14.39 24.49
N VAL A 278 -8.08 15.52 24.43
CA VAL A 278 -8.58 16.09 23.17
C VAL A 278 -7.43 16.38 22.20
N LEU A 279 -6.38 17.06 22.65
CA LEU A 279 -5.21 17.38 21.82
C LEU A 279 -4.48 16.13 21.32
N ALA A 280 -4.38 15.08 22.15
CA ALA A 280 -3.79 13.79 21.77
C ALA A 280 -4.63 13.04 20.72
N VAL A 281 -5.96 13.06 20.83
CA VAL A 281 -6.86 12.48 19.82
C VAL A 281 -6.75 13.24 18.49
N MET A 282 -6.68 14.57 18.52
CA MET A 282 -6.45 15.37 17.30
C MET A 282 -5.09 15.09 16.67
N TYR A 283 -4.03 14.91 17.47
CA TYR A 283 -2.71 14.52 16.97
C TYR A 283 -2.73 13.14 16.28
N MET A 284 -3.39 12.14 16.88
CA MET A 284 -3.57 10.82 16.25
C MET A 284 -4.35 10.92 14.92
N GLY A 285 -5.39 11.76 14.86
CA GLY A 285 -6.15 12.02 13.63
C GLY A 285 -5.30 12.64 12.52
N HIS A 286 -4.52 13.68 12.84
CA HIS A 286 -3.61 14.34 11.91
C HIS A 286 -2.51 13.39 11.40
N LEU A 287 -1.89 12.60 12.28
CA LEU A 287 -0.95 11.54 11.87
C LEU A 287 -1.60 10.53 10.92
N SER A 288 -2.84 10.12 11.20
CA SER A 288 -3.57 9.15 10.38
C SER A 288 -3.82 9.68 8.96
N LEU A 289 -4.18 10.96 8.82
CA LEU A 289 -4.29 11.64 7.53
C LEU A 289 -2.93 11.69 6.81
N GLY A 290 -1.85 12.01 7.53
CA GLY A 290 -0.50 12.03 6.97
C GLY A 290 -0.05 10.66 6.42
N TYR A 291 -0.33 9.58 7.15
CA TYR A 291 -0.05 8.23 6.68
C TYR A 291 -0.90 7.82 5.47
N LEU A 292 -2.17 8.24 5.38
CA LEU A 292 -3.01 7.99 4.20
C LEU A 292 -2.46 8.73 2.97
N VAL A 293 -2.05 9.99 3.10
CA VAL A 293 -1.40 10.74 2.00
C VAL A 293 -0.06 10.10 1.60
N MET A 294 0.74 9.65 2.57
CA MET A 294 1.99 8.94 2.30
C MET A 294 1.77 7.61 1.55
N LEU A 295 0.72 6.86 1.88
CA LEU A 295 0.34 5.64 1.14
C LEU A 295 -0.05 5.94 -0.31
N VAL A 296 -0.69 7.08 -0.59
CA VAL A 296 -0.98 7.51 -1.98
C VAL A 296 0.31 7.83 -2.75
N ILE A 297 1.28 8.52 -2.14
CA ILE A 297 2.59 8.80 -2.77
C ILE A 297 3.33 7.48 -3.10
N MET A 298 3.27 6.49 -2.20
CA MET A 298 3.91 5.18 -2.38
C MET A 298 3.28 4.30 -3.48
N THR A 299 2.22 4.77 -4.15
CA THR A 299 1.71 4.10 -5.36
C THR A 299 2.61 4.32 -6.59
N PHE A 300 3.42 5.39 -6.58
CA PHE A 300 4.20 5.87 -7.72
C PHE A 300 3.36 6.20 -8.98
N GLU A 301 2.05 6.45 -8.83
CA GLU A 301 1.24 7.02 -9.91
C GLU A 301 1.49 8.54 -9.99
N THR A 302 1.92 8.99 -11.17
CA THR A 302 2.51 10.33 -11.38
C THR A 302 1.51 11.47 -11.18
N LEU A 303 0.25 11.26 -11.57
CA LEU A 303 -0.82 12.25 -11.48
C LEU A 303 -1.48 12.24 -10.11
N MET A 304 -1.54 11.09 -9.41
CA MET A 304 -1.90 11.03 -8.00
C MET A 304 -0.86 11.71 -7.10
N PHE A 305 0.43 11.60 -7.42
CA PHE A 305 1.48 12.39 -6.79
C PHE A 305 1.27 13.91 -7.02
N VAL A 306 0.97 14.33 -8.25
CA VAL A 306 0.62 15.73 -8.55
C VAL A 306 -0.66 16.17 -7.80
N ALA A 307 -1.66 15.29 -7.66
CA ALA A 307 -2.88 15.56 -6.89
C ALA A 307 -2.57 15.85 -5.40
N VAL A 308 -1.65 15.09 -4.79
CA VAL A 308 -1.17 15.37 -3.43
C VAL A 308 -0.47 16.73 -3.36
N VAL A 309 0.47 17.02 -4.27
CA VAL A 309 1.22 18.30 -4.27
C VAL A 309 0.28 19.50 -4.45
N VAL A 310 -0.68 19.40 -5.37
CA VAL A 310 -1.71 20.43 -5.59
C VAL A 310 -2.62 20.56 -4.36
N GLY A 311 -3.03 19.46 -3.73
CA GLY A 311 -3.88 19.49 -2.54
C GLY A 311 -3.20 20.06 -1.30
N VAL A 312 -1.92 19.75 -1.05
CA VAL A 312 -1.15 20.37 0.04
C VAL A 312 -0.96 21.87 -0.23
N GLY A 313 -0.58 22.25 -1.46
CA GLY A 313 -0.43 23.66 -1.84
C GLY A 313 -1.73 24.47 -1.74
N LEU A 314 -2.86 23.87 -2.12
CA LEU A 314 -4.18 24.47 -1.97
C LEU A 314 -4.61 24.56 -0.50
N GLY A 315 -4.32 23.52 0.31
CA GLY A 315 -4.55 23.53 1.75
C GLY A 315 -3.80 24.66 2.45
N PHE A 316 -2.53 24.86 2.10
CA PHE A 316 -1.71 25.97 2.59
C PHE A 316 -2.37 27.33 2.28
N VAL A 317 -2.77 27.57 1.02
CA VAL A 317 -3.39 28.83 0.58
C VAL A 317 -4.77 29.07 1.21
N ILE A 318 -5.52 28.02 1.55
CA ILE A 318 -6.85 28.14 2.17
C ILE A 318 -6.79 28.36 3.68
N PHE A 319 -5.86 27.68 4.38
CA PHE A 319 -5.88 27.61 5.85
C PHE A 319 -4.81 28.43 6.57
N LYS A 320 -3.71 28.82 5.90
CA LYS A 320 -2.67 29.64 6.53
C LYS A 320 -2.84 31.13 6.23
N ASP A 321 -2.80 31.92 7.30
CA ASP A 321 -2.74 33.38 7.26
C ASP A 321 -1.43 33.83 6.56
N THR A 322 -1.48 33.94 5.23
CA THR A 322 -0.33 34.36 4.40
C THR A 322 0.08 35.82 4.67
N GLU A 323 -0.81 36.59 5.31
CA GLU A 323 -0.60 37.96 5.82
C GLU A 323 0.15 38.01 7.17
N ALA A 324 0.46 36.87 7.81
CA ALA A 324 1.08 36.86 9.14
C ALA A 324 2.60 37.07 9.11
N ASP A 325 3.09 38.04 9.90
CA ASP A 325 4.52 38.36 10.15
C ASP A 325 5.42 37.17 10.56
N LYS A 326 4.82 36.00 10.84
CA LYS A 326 5.52 34.74 11.14
C LYS A 326 4.77 33.58 10.50
N LEU A 327 5.29 33.10 9.37
CA LEU A 327 4.87 31.84 8.76
C LEU A 327 5.11 30.68 9.74
N GLY A 328 4.02 30.11 10.25
CA GLY A 328 4.04 28.95 11.13
C GLY A 328 4.18 27.65 10.34
N GLY A 329 5.38 27.08 10.35
CA GLY A 329 5.66 25.77 9.75
C GLY A 329 7.06 25.68 9.16
N SER A 330 7.82 24.67 9.58
CA SER A 330 8.99 24.22 8.82
C SER A 330 8.48 23.49 7.57
N VAL A 331 9.20 23.64 6.46
CA VAL A 331 8.89 22.98 5.17
C VAL A 331 9.79 21.73 5.02
N ASP A 332 10.10 21.07 6.14
CA ASP A 332 10.94 19.87 6.20
C ASP A 332 10.05 18.64 6.42
N PRO A 333 9.66 17.89 5.36
CA PRO A 333 8.76 16.73 5.48
C PRO A 333 9.34 15.56 6.29
N CYS A 334 10.60 15.66 6.75
CA CYS A 334 11.32 14.65 7.52
C CYS A 334 11.91 15.14 8.86
N CYS A 335 11.89 16.45 9.17
CA CYS A 335 12.67 17.03 10.28
C CYS A 335 11.84 17.96 11.18
N SER A 336 11.06 17.37 12.11
CA SER A 336 10.45 18.10 13.22
C SER A 336 10.89 17.51 14.56
N THR A 337 11.84 18.18 15.21
CA THR A 337 12.35 17.92 16.57
C THR A 337 12.70 19.23 17.26
#